data_AF-A0A2A7ACE3-F1
#
_entry.id   AF-A0A2A7ACE3-F1
#
_cell.length_a   1.000
_cell.length_b   1.000
_cell.length_c   1.000
_cell.angle_alpha   90.00
_cell.angle_beta   90.00
_cell.angle_gamma   90.00
#
_symmetry.space_group_name_H-M   'P 1'
#
loop_
_entity.id
_entity.type
_entity.pdbx_description
1 polymer ?
#
loop_
_entity_poly.entity_id
_entity_poly.type
_entity_poly.pdbx_seq_one_letter_code
_entity_poly.pdbx_strand_id
1 'polypeptide(L)'
;MHRFLRKLLLCIPLLWLFCLPAAAAVGQPRSGGSYEVLYRNSLAQADAATTVYYSDRFFSHPATEYDAELALASLTMSLSACTTWDSYTDYAVQGNVGREANLAAAYKQLGFSNAVYFHYDKSRNAPSDSAAYSFAQKTWTENGQTKTILAVFLRGAGYGAEWASNLHLGDGAVHEGFSRPAAEAYTAFLQYLAQARQTGTLGDVSLWLSGYSRGGTIANLLAARILNTLPEFTPQNTYVYTFAASAALTADAALTLQWSPADPADNCIFNLLAPADLVTQLFPAAWGYFRNGKDITLPTPQTPAEVAALNALCQDRLDFAVFPTAAEVSGLAQLLAELAQSPAYYHTHYEALLMDLAQHQNTRNAQTAYASLASVIWHHRNDFSALGLFRESCARLPSSFLSLSKLRCLRICHSPDTYLALLRYYS
;
A
#
# COMPACT_ATOMS: atom_id res chain seq x y z
N MET A 1 39.84 56.59 8.81
CA MET A 1 39.33 55.43 8.03
C MET A 1 39.15 54.13 8.83
N HIS A 2 40.06 53.75 9.74
CA HIS A 2 40.00 52.43 10.39
C HIS A 2 38.90 52.20 11.46
N ARG A 3 38.39 53.23 12.13
CA ARG A 3 37.33 53.05 13.15
C ARG A 3 35.92 52.87 12.58
N PHE A 4 35.65 53.41 11.38
CA PHE A 4 34.35 53.30 10.72
C PHE A 4 34.19 51.93 10.02
N LEU A 5 35.25 51.46 9.34
CA LEU A 5 35.28 50.12 8.75
C LEU A 5 35.16 49.00 9.79
N ARG A 6 35.78 49.15 10.99
CA ARG A 6 35.64 48.15 12.06
C ARG A 6 34.21 48.03 12.59
N LYS A 7 33.46 49.14 12.68
CA LYS A 7 32.05 49.11 13.07
C LYS A 7 31.17 48.51 11.97
N LEU A 8 31.45 48.79 10.70
CA LEU A 8 30.73 48.20 9.57
C LEU A 8 30.96 46.68 9.48
N LEU A 9 32.19 46.20 9.68
CA LEU A 9 32.55 44.78 9.68
C LEU A 9 32.01 43.99 10.89
N LEU A 10 31.73 44.66 12.02
CA LEU A 10 31.07 44.06 13.17
C LEU A 10 29.54 43.97 13.00
N CYS A 11 28.94 44.77 12.12
CA CYS A 11 27.49 44.73 11.86
C CYS A 11 27.09 43.71 10.78
N ILE A 12 28.01 43.32 9.88
CA ILE A 12 27.73 42.36 8.79
C ILE A 12 27.38 40.94 9.29
N PRO A 13 28.01 40.38 10.35
CA PRO A 13 27.60 39.09 10.90
C PRO A 13 26.29 39.16 11.71
N LEU A 14 25.99 40.33 12.29
CA LEU A 14 24.79 40.57 13.10
C LEU A 14 23.53 40.75 12.23
N LEU A 15 23.66 41.25 11.01
CA LEU A 15 22.57 41.33 10.02
C LEU A 15 22.17 39.95 9.45
N TRP A 16 23.04 38.94 9.56
CA TRP A 16 22.76 37.56 9.12
C TRP A 16 22.14 36.68 10.22
N LEU A 17 22.10 37.17 11.47
CA LEU A 17 21.57 36.43 12.63
C LEU A 17 20.08 36.67 12.89
N PHE A 18 19.39 37.52 12.11
CA PHE A 18 17.98 37.89 12.35
C PHE A 18 17.01 37.62 11.18
N CYS A 19 17.47 37.01 10.09
CA CYS A 19 16.58 36.47 9.06
C CYS A 19 16.70 34.96 9.07
N LEU A 20 16.03 34.30 10.04
CA LEU A 20 15.54 32.96 9.75
C LEU A 20 14.71 33.10 8.46
N PRO A 21 15.03 32.38 7.37
CA PRO A 21 14.21 32.44 6.18
C PRO A 21 12.78 32.12 6.61
N ALA A 22 11.83 33.01 6.27
CA ALA A 22 10.42 32.71 6.47
C ALA A 22 10.15 31.33 5.85
N ALA A 23 9.44 30.47 6.58
CA ALA A 23 9.13 29.12 6.10
C ALA A 23 8.49 29.26 4.71
N ALA A 24 9.14 28.71 3.68
CA ALA A 24 8.59 28.74 2.34
C ALA A 24 7.29 27.94 2.36
N ALA A 25 6.18 28.57 1.98
CA ALA A 25 4.92 27.86 1.80
C ALA A 25 5.12 26.83 0.69
N VAL A 26 4.91 25.55 1.00
CA VAL A 26 4.95 24.45 0.04
C VAL A 26 3.56 23.86 -0.01
N GLY A 27 2.95 23.81 -1.18
CA GLY A 27 1.54 23.43 -1.30
C GLY A 27 0.61 24.47 -0.67
N GLN A 28 -0.62 24.05 -0.40
CA GLN A 28 -1.68 24.89 0.16
C GLN A 28 -2.49 24.10 1.18
N PRO A 29 -2.73 24.63 2.39
CA PRO A 29 -3.55 23.94 3.36
C PRO A 29 -5.00 23.82 2.86
N ARG A 30 -5.68 22.76 3.27
CA ARG A 30 -7.07 22.48 2.93
C ARG A 30 -7.95 22.48 4.18
N SER A 31 -8.97 23.34 4.16
CA SER A 31 -10.09 23.27 5.11
C SER A 31 -10.91 22.01 4.87
N GLY A 32 -11.72 21.61 5.86
CA GLY A 32 -12.67 20.50 5.68
C GLY A 32 -13.59 20.72 4.48
N GLY A 33 -13.70 19.71 3.62
CA GLY A 33 -14.56 19.75 2.45
C GLY A 33 -14.56 18.44 1.67
N SER A 34 -15.49 18.34 0.73
CA SER A 34 -15.58 17.23 -0.22
C SER A 34 -14.72 17.52 -1.45
N TYR A 35 -13.80 16.60 -1.76
CA TYR A 35 -12.89 16.69 -2.88
C TYR A 35 -13.13 15.53 -3.84
N GLU A 36 -13.24 15.83 -5.12
CA GLU A 36 -13.24 14.81 -6.16
C GLU A 36 -11.81 14.37 -6.45
N VAL A 37 -11.56 13.07 -6.41
CA VAL A 37 -10.28 12.45 -6.77
C VAL A 37 -10.50 11.35 -7.80
N LEU A 38 -9.54 11.21 -8.72
CA LEU A 38 -9.56 10.13 -9.70
C LEU A 38 -8.87 8.89 -9.13
N TYR A 39 -9.40 7.72 -9.43
CA TYR A 39 -8.80 6.44 -9.05
C TYR A 39 -8.95 5.40 -10.14
N ARG A 40 -8.11 4.37 -10.10
CA ARG A 40 -8.24 3.22 -10.98
C ARG A 40 -9.45 2.38 -10.57
N ASN A 41 -10.53 2.41 -11.34
CA ASN A 41 -11.66 1.50 -11.17
C ASN A 41 -11.43 0.22 -11.97
N SER A 42 -11.12 -0.87 -11.26
CA SER A 42 -10.74 -2.12 -11.90
C SER A 42 -11.95 -2.90 -12.45
N LEU A 43 -13.14 -2.67 -11.90
CA LEU A 43 -14.38 -3.30 -12.34
C LEU A 43 -14.97 -2.63 -13.59
N ALA A 44 -14.88 -1.31 -13.65
CA ALA A 44 -15.32 -0.50 -14.78
C ALA A 44 -14.32 -0.51 -15.93
N GLN A 45 -13.08 -0.96 -15.68
CA GLN A 45 -12.00 -0.93 -16.66
C GLN A 45 -11.80 0.50 -17.18
N ALA A 46 -11.71 1.44 -16.25
CA ALA A 46 -11.56 2.86 -16.50
C ALA A 46 -10.98 3.56 -15.27
N ASP A 47 -10.46 4.77 -15.45
CA ASP A 47 -10.29 5.69 -14.34
C ASP A 47 -11.65 6.33 -14.02
N ALA A 48 -11.96 6.46 -12.74
CA ALA A 48 -13.24 6.98 -12.26
C ALA A 48 -13.04 8.07 -11.22
N ALA A 49 -13.98 9.00 -11.16
CA ALA A 49 -14.03 10.00 -10.11
C ALA A 49 -14.73 9.43 -8.86
N THR A 50 -14.26 9.86 -7.69
CA THR A 50 -14.92 9.59 -6.43
C THR A 50 -14.78 10.79 -5.50
N THR A 51 -15.84 11.09 -4.75
CA THR A 51 -15.82 12.17 -3.77
C THR A 51 -15.37 11.64 -2.42
N VAL A 52 -14.43 12.33 -1.79
CA VAL A 52 -13.95 12.03 -0.43
C VAL A 52 -13.92 13.29 0.42
N TYR A 53 -14.28 13.17 1.69
CA TYR A 53 -14.08 14.26 2.65
C TYR A 53 -12.61 14.30 3.07
N TYR A 54 -12.02 15.49 3.07
CA TYR A 54 -10.64 15.70 3.51
C TYR A 54 -10.50 16.99 4.31
N SER A 55 -9.67 16.95 5.35
CA SER A 55 -9.26 18.13 6.10
C SER A 55 -7.83 17.96 6.62
N ASP A 56 -7.05 19.04 6.61
CA ASP A 56 -5.73 19.04 7.27
C ASP A 56 -5.86 18.89 8.79
N ARG A 57 -7.06 19.12 9.34
CA ARG A 57 -7.36 18.92 10.77
C ARG A 57 -7.33 17.46 11.20
N PHE A 58 -7.41 16.50 10.28
CA PHE A 58 -7.14 15.10 10.60
C PHE A 58 -5.77 14.94 11.28
N PHE A 59 -4.80 15.78 10.90
CA PHE A 59 -3.43 15.73 11.41
C PHE A 59 -3.23 16.60 12.67
N SER A 60 -4.31 17.03 13.31
CA SER A 60 -4.31 17.79 14.57
C SER A 60 -4.76 16.97 15.78
N HIS A 61 -5.25 15.74 15.56
CA HIS A 61 -5.60 14.77 16.60
C HIS A 61 -4.61 13.62 16.60
N PRO A 62 -4.36 12.92 17.72
CA PRO A 62 -3.37 11.86 17.77
C PRO A 62 -3.63 10.77 16.71
N ALA A 63 -2.60 10.37 15.96
CA ALA A 63 -2.68 9.28 14.99
C ALA A 63 -2.96 7.90 15.61
N THR A 64 -2.97 7.82 16.95
CA THR A 64 -3.36 6.64 17.73
C THR A 64 -4.88 6.46 17.81
N GLU A 65 -5.65 7.48 17.42
CA GLU A 65 -7.11 7.41 17.30
C GLU A 65 -7.48 7.02 15.86
N TYR A 66 -8.24 5.92 15.72
CA TYR A 66 -8.76 5.52 14.41
C TYR A 66 -9.82 6.51 13.95
N ASP A 67 -9.63 7.07 12.75
CA ASP A 67 -10.58 7.97 12.10
C ASP A 67 -11.08 7.33 10.79
N ALA A 68 -12.39 7.11 10.72
CA ALA A 68 -13.03 6.42 9.60
C ALA A 68 -13.06 7.26 8.32
N GLU A 69 -13.11 8.59 8.43
CA GLU A 69 -13.05 9.51 7.28
C GLU A 69 -11.62 9.59 6.74
N LEU A 70 -10.61 9.66 7.63
CA LEU A 70 -9.21 9.59 7.24
C LEU A 70 -8.86 8.21 6.64
N ALA A 71 -9.45 7.12 7.14
CA ALA A 71 -9.32 5.81 6.51
C ALA A 71 -9.88 5.82 5.08
N LEU A 72 -11.05 6.43 4.85
CA LEU A 72 -11.61 6.56 3.50
C LEU A 72 -10.76 7.45 2.59
N ALA A 73 -10.24 8.58 3.11
CA ALA A 73 -9.27 9.42 2.40
C ALA A 73 -7.99 8.63 2.05
N SER A 74 -7.49 7.82 2.97
CA SER A 74 -6.28 7.02 2.77
C SER A 74 -6.49 5.93 1.71
N LEU A 75 -7.65 5.27 1.73
CA LEU A 75 -8.02 4.29 0.71
C LEU A 75 -8.09 4.95 -0.65
N THR A 76 -8.88 6.03 -0.80
CA THR A 76 -9.05 6.72 -2.09
C THR A 76 -7.72 7.19 -2.67
N MET A 77 -6.83 7.77 -1.86
CA MET A 77 -5.48 8.13 -2.28
C MET A 77 -4.63 6.93 -2.69
N SER A 78 -4.75 5.80 -1.98
CA SER A 78 -4.07 4.55 -2.36
C SER A 78 -4.58 4.00 -3.69
N LEU A 79 -5.87 4.18 -3.99
CA LEU A 79 -6.45 3.82 -5.28
C LEU A 79 -6.07 4.80 -6.39
N SER A 80 -5.87 6.08 -6.08
CA SER A 80 -5.27 7.06 -6.99
C SER A 80 -3.80 6.74 -7.30
N ALA A 81 -3.07 6.17 -6.34
CA ALA A 81 -1.69 5.68 -6.52
C ALA A 81 -1.60 4.42 -7.40
N CYS A 82 -2.73 3.79 -7.73
CA CYS A 82 -2.73 2.68 -8.68
C CYS A 82 -2.38 3.17 -10.09
N THR A 83 -1.77 2.32 -10.91
CA THR A 83 -1.51 2.68 -12.31
C THR A 83 -2.81 2.98 -13.03
N THR A 84 -2.87 4.14 -13.68
CA THR A 84 -4.05 4.60 -14.44
C THR A 84 -4.55 3.55 -15.42
N TRP A 85 -5.85 3.58 -15.71
CA TRP A 85 -6.40 2.75 -16.77
C TRP A 85 -5.92 3.21 -18.15
N ASP A 86 -5.77 4.51 -18.36
CA ASP A 86 -5.31 5.05 -19.66
C ASP A 86 -3.91 4.53 -20.04
N SER A 87 -2.99 4.39 -19.09
CA SER A 87 -1.65 3.82 -19.33
C SER A 87 -1.62 2.28 -19.36
N TYR A 88 -2.79 1.63 -19.35
CA TYR A 88 -2.87 0.18 -19.27
C TYR A 88 -2.32 -0.51 -20.53
N THR A 89 -2.47 0.12 -21.70
CA THR A 89 -1.93 -0.35 -22.99
C THR A 89 -0.42 -0.17 -23.11
N ASP A 90 0.17 0.81 -22.41
CA ASP A 90 1.61 1.12 -22.41
C ASP A 90 2.40 0.24 -21.44
N TYR A 91 2.07 -1.04 -21.41
CA TYR A 91 2.56 -2.03 -20.46
C TYR A 91 4.07 -2.23 -20.55
N ALA A 92 4.59 -2.28 -21.78
CA ALA A 92 6.00 -2.55 -22.05
C ALA A 92 6.89 -1.30 -22.00
N VAL A 93 6.30 -0.09 -22.01
CA VAL A 93 7.02 1.17 -22.17
C VAL A 93 7.86 1.49 -20.95
N GLN A 94 9.13 1.83 -21.16
CA GLN A 94 9.97 2.51 -20.17
C GLN A 94 9.78 4.02 -20.34
N GLY A 95 9.57 4.76 -19.26
CA GLY A 95 9.36 6.21 -19.25
C GLY A 95 7.97 6.65 -18.78
N ASN A 96 7.76 7.96 -18.81
CA ASN A 96 6.52 8.58 -18.35
C ASN A 96 5.39 8.37 -19.38
N VAL A 97 4.40 7.57 -18.99
CA VAL A 97 3.15 7.33 -19.73
C VAL A 97 1.92 7.68 -18.89
N GLY A 98 2.09 8.53 -17.86
CA GLY A 98 1.01 8.98 -16.99
C GLY A 98 0.47 7.89 -16.04
N ARG A 99 1.32 6.97 -15.58
CA ARG A 99 0.90 5.89 -14.65
C ARG A 99 0.47 6.44 -13.28
N GLU A 100 1.07 7.55 -12.88
CA GLU A 100 0.85 8.28 -11.63
C GLU A 100 -0.22 9.37 -11.73
N ALA A 101 -0.82 9.60 -12.91
CA ALA A 101 -1.58 10.81 -13.18
C ALA A 101 -2.77 11.02 -12.24
N ASN A 102 -3.49 9.94 -11.86
CA ASN A 102 -4.56 10.00 -10.87
C ASN A 102 -4.08 10.52 -9.52
N LEU A 103 -2.97 9.99 -9.01
CA LEU A 103 -2.36 10.42 -7.76
C LEU A 103 -1.82 11.85 -7.85
N ALA A 104 -1.20 12.22 -8.97
CA ALA A 104 -0.72 13.58 -9.19
C ALA A 104 -1.86 14.60 -9.14
N ALA A 105 -3.00 14.28 -9.76
CA ALA A 105 -4.21 15.09 -9.68
C ALA A 105 -4.75 15.15 -8.24
N ALA A 106 -4.79 14.01 -7.54
CA ALA A 106 -5.25 13.94 -6.15
C ALA A 106 -4.36 14.77 -5.20
N TYR A 107 -3.03 14.67 -5.31
CA TYR A 107 -2.10 15.51 -4.55
C TYR A 107 -2.37 16.99 -4.75
N LYS A 108 -2.50 17.44 -6.02
CA LYS A 108 -2.81 18.83 -6.33
C LYS A 108 -4.16 19.26 -5.74
N GLN A 109 -5.17 18.41 -5.86
CA GLN A 109 -6.51 18.67 -5.31
C GLN A 109 -6.45 18.84 -3.79
N LEU A 110 -5.73 17.96 -3.08
CA LEU A 110 -5.56 18.01 -1.63
C LEU A 110 -4.46 18.98 -1.16
N GLY A 111 -3.93 19.79 -2.07
CA GLY A 111 -3.00 20.89 -1.77
C GLY A 111 -1.55 20.47 -1.51
N PHE A 112 -1.17 19.24 -1.83
CA PHE A 112 0.22 18.79 -1.77
C PHE A 112 1.05 19.34 -2.94
N SER A 113 2.35 19.44 -2.73
CA SER A 113 3.35 19.85 -3.72
C SER A 113 4.65 19.09 -3.51
N ASN A 114 5.67 19.40 -4.32
CA ASN A 114 6.96 18.69 -4.33
C ASN A 114 6.77 17.17 -4.45
N ALA A 115 5.83 16.75 -5.29
CA ALA A 115 5.55 15.36 -5.50
C ALA A 115 6.69 14.70 -6.30
N VAL A 116 7.16 13.56 -5.82
CA VAL A 116 8.13 12.69 -6.49
C VAL A 116 7.53 11.30 -6.65
N TYR A 117 7.84 10.64 -7.76
CA TYR A 117 7.27 9.35 -8.15
C TYR A 117 8.41 8.41 -8.52
N PHE A 118 8.49 7.29 -7.84
CA PHE A 118 9.51 6.26 -8.06
C PHE A 118 8.87 5.06 -8.75
N HIS A 119 9.57 4.50 -9.74
CA HIS A 119 9.20 3.30 -10.49
C HIS A 119 7.87 3.35 -11.26
N TYR A 120 7.19 4.50 -11.31
CA TYR A 120 6.05 4.72 -12.21
C TYR A 120 6.47 4.80 -13.68
N ASP A 121 7.74 5.06 -13.95
CA ASP A 121 8.36 5.06 -15.27
C ASP A 121 8.79 3.67 -15.73
N LYS A 122 8.94 2.70 -14.82
CA LYS A 122 9.38 1.35 -15.18
C LYS A 122 8.37 0.58 -16.03
N SER A 123 8.89 -0.16 -16.99
CA SER A 123 8.12 -1.16 -17.74
C SER A 123 7.48 -2.18 -16.79
N ARG A 124 6.19 -2.45 -16.99
CA ARG A 124 5.45 -3.44 -16.23
C ARG A 124 5.75 -4.87 -16.66
N ASN A 125 6.60 -5.09 -17.66
CA ASN A 125 7.10 -6.43 -17.98
C ASN A 125 8.38 -6.81 -17.21
N ALA A 126 9.02 -5.88 -16.52
CA ALA A 126 10.28 -6.14 -15.83
C ALA A 126 10.02 -6.86 -14.50
N PRO A 127 10.39 -8.15 -14.35
CA PRO A 127 10.30 -8.82 -13.06
C PRO A 127 11.29 -8.16 -12.10
N SER A 128 10.79 -7.74 -10.94
CA SER A 128 11.65 -7.25 -9.87
C SER A 128 10.86 -7.22 -8.57
N ASP A 129 11.56 -7.46 -7.46
CA ASP A 129 11.07 -7.16 -6.12
C ASP A 129 11.07 -5.64 -5.89
N SER A 130 10.26 -4.93 -6.67
CA SER A 130 10.09 -3.49 -6.61
C SER A 130 8.61 -3.13 -6.46
N ALA A 131 8.35 -1.87 -6.13
CA ALA A 131 7.01 -1.32 -6.11
C ALA A 131 7.08 0.16 -6.48
N ALA A 132 6.06 0.68 -7.15
CA ALA A 132 5.96 2.11 -7.36
C ALA A 132 5.47 2.80 -6.08
N TYR A 133 6.05 3.94 -5.75
CA TYR A 133 5.74 4.71 -4.56
C TYR A 133 5.99 6.20 -4.80
N SER A 134 5.42 7.04 -3.97
CA SER A 134 5.48 8.49 -4.11
C SER A 134 5.60 9.19 -2.77
N PHE A 135 6.20 10.37 -2.80
CA PHE A 135 6.22 11.30 -1.68
C PHE A 135 5.73 12.66 -2.13
N ALA A 136 4.98 13.35 -1.29
CA ALA A 136 4.60 14.74 -1.48
C ALA A 136 4.54 15.43 -0.12
N GLN A 137 4.57 16.76 -0.10
CA GLN A 137 4.47 17.52 1.14
C GLN A 137 3.56 18.72 1.01
N LYS A 138 3.06 19.19 2.14
CA LYS A 138 2.58 20.56 2.29
C LYS A 138 3.04 21.13 3.61
N THR A 139 3.40 22.40 3.59
CA THR A 139 3.94 23.15 4.72
C THR A 139 3.28 24.52 4.75
N TRP A 140 2.71 24.87 5.91
CA TRP A 140 2.05 26.17 6.12
C TRP A 140 2.27 26.66 7.54
N THR A 141 1.91 27.92 7.79
CA THR A 141 1.92 28.51 9.14
C THR A 141 0.49 28.63 9.65
N GLU A 142 0.23 28.08 10.83
CA GLU A 142 -1.05 28.18 11.54
C GLU A 142 -0.77 28.65 12.97
N ASN A 143 -1.43 29.72 13.41
CA ASN A 143 -1.24 30.29 14.76
C ASN A 143 0.22 30.58 15.14
N GLY A 144 1.06 30.96 14.16
CA GLY A 144 2.49 31.22 14.35
C GLY A 144 3.37 29.98 14.43
N GLN A 145 2.80 28.78 14.30
CA GLN A 145 3.53 27.51 14.22
C GLN A 145 3.59 27.02 12.78
N THR A 146 4.78 26.56 12.36
CA THR A 146 4.94 25.87 11.08
C THR A 146 4.46 24.44 11.23
N LYS A 147 3.58 24.00 10.33
CA LYS A 147 3.08 22.63 10.25
C LYS A 147 3.44 22.03 8.90
N THR A 148 3.79 20.74 8.89
CA THR A 148 4.06 19.99 7.67
C THR A 148 3.34 18.65 7.67
N ILE A 149 2.70 18.30 6.56
CA ILE A 149 2.23 16.94 6.30
C ILE A 149 3.07 16.34 5.18
N LEU A 150 3.73 15.22 5.46
CA LEU A 150 4.40 14.39 4.48
C LEU A 150 3.47 13.26 4.07
N ALA A 151 3.14 13.16 2.79
CA ALA A 151 2.27 12.14 2.24
C ALA A 151 3.09 11.08 1.50
N VAL A 152 2.88 9.81 1.85
CA VAL A 152 3.57 8.65 1.29
C VAL A 152 2.53 7.63 0.83
N PHE A 153 2.51 7.34 -0.47
CA PHE A 153 1.57 6.37 -1.03
C PHE A 153 2.27 5.33 -1.90
N LEU A 154 1.87 4.08 -1.71
CA LEU A 154 2.45 2.93 -2.41
C LEU A 154 1.42 2.32 -3.36
N ARG A 155 1.86 2.02 -4.59
CA ARG A 155 1.01 1.49 -5.65
C ARG A 155 0.47 0.12 -5.28
N GLY A 156 -0.87 0.01 -5.31
CA GLY A 156 -1.61 -1.19 -4.92
C GLY A 156 -2.41 -1.90 -6.02
N ALA A 157 -2.41 -1.39 -7.25
CA ALA A 157 -3.06 -2.04 -8.39
C ALA A 157 -2.51 -1.54 -9.72
N GLY A 158 -2.92 -2.20 -10.80
CA GLY A 158 -2.40 -1.94 -12.15
C GLY A 158 -0.96 -2.43 -12.33
N TYR A 159 -0.57 -3.43 -11.54
CA TYR A 159 0.75 -4.03 -11.50
C TYR A 159 1.21 -4.60 -12.84
N GLY A 160 2.51 -4.85 -12.89
CA GLY A 160 3.22 -5.65 -13.85
C GLY A 160 3.70 -7.00 -13.31
N ALA A 161 4.81 -7.45 -13.87
CA ALA A 161 5.57 -8.62 -13.45
C ALA A 161 5.95 -8.57 -11.96
N GLU A 162 6.05 -7.38 -11.35
CA GLU A 162 6.36 -7.24 -9.92
C GLU A 162 5.28 -7.83 -8.99
N TRP A 163 4.08 -8.13 -9.50
CA TRP A 163 3.07 -8.82 -8.70
C TRP A 163 3.49 -10.24 -8.33
N ALA A 164 4.33 -10.89 -9.15
CA ALA A 164 4.90 -12.20 -8.82
C ALA A 164 5.68 -12.18 -7.49
N SER A 165 6.29 -11.05 -7.15
CA SER A 165 6.98 -10.87 -5.87
C SER A 165 6.05 -10.89 -4.65
N ASN A 166 4.73 -10.96 -4.81
CA ASN A 166 3.83 -11.27 -3.69
C ASN A 166 3.93 -12.73 -3.22
N LEU A 167 4.60 -13.58 -4.01
CA LEU A 167 4.80 -14.99 -3.74
C LEU A 167 6.26 -15.28 -3.36
N HIS A 168 7.13 -14.26 -3.39
CA HIS A 168 8.55 -14.37 -3.09
C HIS A 168 8.82 -14.22 -1.59
N LEU A 169 8.62 -15.30 -0.85
CA LEU A 169 8.85 -15.40 0.57
C LEU A 169 10.34 -15.27 0.89
N GLY A 170 11.18 -15.99 0.14
CA GLY A 170 12.61 -16.16 0.41
C GLY A 170 12.88 -17.18 1.53
N ASP A 171 14.13 -17.23 1.99
CA ASP A 171 14.60 -18.18 3.01
C ASP A 171 14.71 -17.58 4.42
N GLY A 172 14.40 -16.29 4.57
CA GLY A 172 14.54 -15.53 5.79
C GLY A 172 13.26 -15.32 6.61
N ALA A 173 13.39 -14.57 7.70
CA ALA A 173 12.32 -14.23 8.63
C ALA A 173 11.35 -13.13 8.14
N VAL A 174 11.60 -12.56 6.96
CA VAL A 174 10.78 -11.50 6.37
C VAL A 174 10.55 -11.83 4.91
N HIS A 175 9.33 -11.64 4.46
CA HIS A 175 8.94 -11.83 3.07
C HIS A 175 9.74 -10.91 2.13
N GLU A 176 10.64 -11.49 1.34
CA GLU A 176 11.61 -10.76 0.54
C GLU A 176 10.99 -9.83 -0.50
N GLY A 177 9.96 -10.32 -1.18
CA GLY A 177 9.25 -9.53 -2.20
C GLY A 177 8.57 -8.26 -1.67
N PHE A 178 8.44 -8.09 -0.36
CA PHE A 178 7.93 -6.87 0.29
C PHE A 178 9.03 -6.09 1.03
N SER A 179 9.99 -6.78 1.66
CA SER A 179 11.04 -6.12 2.46
C SER A 179 12.04 -5.35 1.60
N ARG A 180 12.38 -5.87 0.41
CA ARG A 180 13.25 -5.20 -0.57
C ARG A 180 12.69 -3.84 -1.01
N PRO A 181 11.45 -3.73 -1.54
CA PRO A 181 10.89 -2.43 -1.89
C PRO A 181 10.64 -1.53 -0.68
N ALA A 182 10.34 -2.07 0.51
CA ALA A 182 10.22 -1.26 1.72
C ALA A 182 11.57 -0.61 2.11
N ALA A 183 12.68 -1.35 1.96
CA ALA A 183 14.02 -0.81 2.20
C ALA A 183 14.43 0.26 1.18
N GLU A 184 14.06 0.07 -0.07
CA GLU A 184 14.27 1.06 -1.13
C GLU A 184 13.47 2.34 -0.85
N ALA A 185 12.16 2.21 -0.58
CA ALA A 185 11.29 3.34 -0.26
C ALA A 185 11.74 4.08 1.00
N TYR A 186 12.23 3.37 2.02
CA TYR A 186 12.80 3.99 3.21
C TYR A 186 14.03 4.84 2.88
N THR A 187 14.93 4.34 2.04
CA THR A 187 16.13 5.08 1.60
C THR A 187 15.75 6.33 0.82
N ALA A 188 14.78 6.21 -0.09
CA ALA A 188 14.25 7.35 -0.85
C ALA A 188 13.53 8.35 0.06
N PHE A 189 12.82 7.89 1.10
CA PHE A 189 12.15 8.75 2.07
C PHE A 189 13.16 9.57 2.89
N LEU A 190 14.27 8.98 3.31
CA LEU A 190 15.35 9.72 3.99
C LEU A 190 15.92 10.84 3.11
N GLN A 191 16.11 10.57 1.82
CA GLN A 191 16.57 11.58 0.85
C GLN A 191 15.53 12.69 0.66
N TYR A 192 14.26 12.32 0.55
CA TYR A 192 13.15 13.28 0.44
C TYR A 192 13.07 14.19 1.68
N LEU A 193 13.14 13.59 2.87
CA LEU A 193 13.12 14.32 4.15
C LEU A 193 14.32 15.26 4.29
N ALA A 194 15.51 14.83 3.90
CA ALA A 194 16.70 15.67 3.87
C ALA A 194 16.55 16.86 2.92
N GLN A 195 16.01 16.64 1.71
CA GLN A 195 15.72 17.70 0.76
C GLN A 195 14.68 18.68 1.28
N ALA A 196 13.60 18.18 1.88
CA ALA A 196 12.53 19.00 2.45
C ALA A 196 13.09 19.99 3.50
N ARG A 197 13.99 19.51 4.37
CA ARG A 197 14.68 20.33 5.39
C ARG A 197 15.62 21.39 4.80
N GLN A 198 16.20 21.13 3.64
CA GLN A 198 17.03 22.12 2.95
C GLN A 198 16.19 23.23 2.31
N THR A 199 14.96 22.90 1.89
CA THR A 199 14.06 23.86 1.23
C THR A 199 13.23 24.71 2.20
N GLY A 200 13.14 24.32 3.48
CA GLY A 200 12.43 25.09 4.50
C GLY A 200 12.36 24.38 5.87
N THR A 201 11.86 25.09 6.88
CA THR A 201 11.57 24.52 8.19
C THR A 201 10.31 23.66 8.14
N LEU A 202 10.38 22.41 8.61
CA LEU A 202 9.23 21.51 8.63
C LEU A 202 8.27 21.77 9.81
N GLY A 203 8.81 22.28 10.93
CA GLY A 203 8.02 22.53 12.14
C GLY A 203 7.38 21.25 12.68
N ASP A 204 6.11 21.33 13.07
CA ASP A 204 5.32 20.19 13.53
C ASP A 204 5.01 19.28 12.33
N VAL A 205 5.71 18.15 12.25
CA VAL A 205 5.58 17.20 11.13
C VAL A 205 4.58 16.10 11.44
N SER A 206 3.73 15.79 10.48
CA SER A 206 2.87 14.61 10.45
C SER A 206 3.16 13.76 9.23
N LEU A 207 3.15 12.44 9.38
CA LEU A 207 3.29 11.48 8.30
C LEU A 207 1.94 10.86 7.96
N TRP A 208 1.50 10.98 6.72
CA TRP A 208 0.36 10.26 6.18
C TRP A 208 0.86 9.16 5.24
N LEU A 209 0.79 7.90 5.67
CA LEU A 209 1.34 6.77 4.94
C LEU A 209 0.27 5.72 4.68
N SER A 210 0.12 5.32 3.42
CA SER A 210 -0.90 4.34 3.05
C SER A 210 -0.57 3.54 1.80
N GLY A 211 -1.24 2.41 1.65
CA GLY A 211 -1.17 1.59 0.46
C GLY A 211 -2.25 0.52 0.43
N TYR A 212 -2.52 -0.02 -0.76
CA TYR A 212 -3.49 -1.09 -0.99
C TYR A 212 -2.77 -2.38 -1.42
N SER A 213 -3.23 -3.55 -0.97
CA SER A 213 -2.69 -4.86 -1.36
C SER A 213 -1.17 -4.95 -1.11
N ARG A 214 -0.36 -5.29 -2.11
CA ARG A 214 1.12 -5.23 -2.09
C ARG A 214 1.63 -3.90 -1.55
N GLY A 215 1.05 -2.79 -2.02
CA GLY A 215 1.41 -1.45 -1.55
C GLY A 215 1.11 -1.26 -0.06
N GLY A 216 0.03 -1.86 0.46
CA GLY A 216 -0.33 -1.86 1.87
C GLY A 216 0.65 -2.65 2.73
N THR A 217 1.07 -3.84 2.28
CA THR A 217 2.10 -4.63 2.97
C THR A 217 3.44 -3.91 3.03
N ILE A 218 3.85 -3.27 1.93
CA ILE A 218 5.10 -2.50 1.89
C ILE A 218 4.98 -1.23 2.76
N ALA A 219 3.81 -0.56 2.76
CA ALA A 219 3.54 0.57 3.65
C ALA A 219 3.66 0.18 5.13
N ASN A 220 3.14 -1.00 5.49
CA ASN A 220 3.23 -1.54 6.86
C ASN A 220 4.69 -1.72 7.33
N LEU A 221 5.54 -2.29 6.48
CA LEU A 221 6.97 -2.46 6.76
C LEU A 221 7.73 -1.12 6.78
N LEU A 222 7.38 -0.20 5.87
CA LEU A 222 7.97 1.15 5.82
C LEU A 222 7.62 1.95 7.09
N ALA A 223 6.37 1.87 7.54
CA ALA A 223 5.88 2.52 8.76
C ALA A 223 6.68 2.07 9.99
N ALA A 224 6.80 0.75 10.17
CA ALA A 224 7.58 0.17 11.26
C ALA A 224 9.02 0.68 11.25
N ARG A 225 9.64 0.73 10.07
CA ARG A 225 11.02 1.23 9.94
C ARG A 225 11.15 2.70 10.30
N ILE A 226 10.22 3.54 9.84
CA ILE A 226 10.20 4.97 10.18
C ILE A 226 10.06 5.16 11.70
N LEU A 227 9.06 4.53 12.32
CA LEU A 227 8.79 4.65 13.76
C LEU A 227 9.97 4.15 14.63
N ASN A 228 10.66 3.10 14.20
CA ASN A 228 11.77 2.52 14.94
C ASN A 228 13.09 3.30 14.81
N THR A 229 13.24 4.15 13.79
CA THR A 229 14.55 4.71 13.44
C THR A 229 14.59 6.22 13.32
N LEU A 230 13.44 6.88 13.20
CA LEU A 230 13.32 8.34 13.06
C LEU A 230 12.54 8.93 14.23
N PRO A 231 13.22 9.54 15.23
CA PRO A 231 12.59 9.94 16.49
C PRO A 231 11.56 11.08 16.38
N GLU A 232 11.56 11.80 15.26
CA GLU A 232 10.54 12.83 14.97
C GLU A 232 9.17 12.26 14.57
N PHE A 233 9.14 10.97 14.18
CA PHE A 233 7.92 10.25 13.88
C PHE A 233 7.58 9.35 15.06
N THR A 234 6.62 9.81 15.83
CA THR A 234 6.05 9.14 17.00
C THR A 234 4.71 8.52 16.63
N PRO A 235 4.15 7.64 17.47
CA PRO A 235 2.80 7.12 17.22
C PRO A 235 1.72 8.22 17.15
N GLN A 236 1.95 9.39 17.77
CA GLN A 236 0.98 10.47 17.82
C GLN A 236 0.89 11.27 16.51
N ASN A 237 1.91 11.25 15.66
CA ASN A 237 1.97 12.03 14.40
C ASN A 237 2.21 11.16 13.15
N THR A 238 2.07 9.84 13.27
CA THR A 238 2.31 8.87 12.18
C THR A 238 1.03 8.13 11.83
N TYR A 239 0.27 8.66 10.86
CA TYR A 239 -1.04 8.19 10.46
C TYR A 239 -0.89 7.13 9.38
N VAL A 240 -1.06 5.86 9.75
CA VAL A 240 -0.84 4.73 8.85
C VAL A 240 -2.12 3.92 8.69
N TYR A 241 -2.60 3.87 7.46
CA TYR A 241 -3.76 3.08 7.07
C TYR A 241 -3.34 2.16 5.93
N THR A 242 -3.46 0.86 6.12
CA THR A 242 -3.18 -0.12 5.06
C THR A 242 -4.45 -0.87 4.73
N PHE A 243 -4.60 -1.28 3.48
CA PHE A 243 -5.80 -1.95 2.99
C PHE A 243 -5.39 -3.24 2.29
N ALA A 244 -6.09 -4.33 2.56
CA ALA A 244 -5.81 -5.62 1.94
C ALA A 244 -4.35 -6.09 2.10
N ALA A 245 -3.67 -5.64 3.16
CA ALA A 245 -2.28 -5.99 3.42
C ALA A 245 -2.17 -7.45 3.84
N SER A 246 -1.21 -8.17 3.24
CA SER A 246 -0.83 -9.52 3.64
C SER A 246 0.10 -9.48 4.87
N ALA A 247 0.25 -10.62 5.54
CA ALA A 247 1.31 -10.79 6.53
C ALA A 247 2.68 -10.88 5.82
N ALA A 248 3.75 -10.41 6.48
CA ALA A 248 5.06 -10.28 5.84
C ALA A 248 6.28 -10.48 6.76
N LEU A 249 6.11 -10.61 8.07
CA LEU A 249 7.22 -10.78 9.00
C LEU A 249 6.94 -11.86 10.04
N THR A 250 7.99 -12.52 10.51
CA THR A 250 7.96 -13.39 11.69
C THR A 250 8.68 -12.73 12.87
N ALA A 251 8.62 -13.36 14.05
CA ALA A 251 9.26 -12.84 15.27
C ALA A 251 10.80 -12.77 15.16
N ASP A 252 11.41 -13.52 14.23
CA ASP A 252 12.85 -13.53 13.99
C ASP A 252 13.32 -12.40 13.05
N ALA A 253 12.39 -11.58 12.53
CA ALA A 253 12.69 -10.45 11.68
C ALA A 253 13.60 -9.42 12.38
N ALA A 254 14.35 -8.63 11.61
CA ALA A 254 15.10 -7.52 12.20
C ALA A 254 14.15 -6.57 12.95
N LEU A 255 14.51 -6.15 14.18
CA LEU A 255 13.68 -5.27 15.01
C LEU A 255 13.30 -3.95 14.32
N THR A 256 14.11 -3.47 13.36
CA THR A 256 13.75 -2.28 12.58
C THR A 256 12.51 -2.47 11.71
N LEU A 257 12.11 -3.70 11.39
CA LEU A 257 10.91 -4.03 10.60
C LEU A 257 9.74 -4.51 11.46
N GLN A 258 9.97 -4.73 12.76
CA GLN A 258 8.95 -5.11 13.73
C GLN A 258 8.58 -3.89 14.57
N TRP A 259 7.32 -3.50 14.56
CA TRP A 259 6.83 -2.41 15.38
C TRP A 259 5.54 -2.82 16.08
N SER A 260 5.57 -2.69 17.39
CA SER A 260 4.40 -2.79 18.26
C SER A 260 4.52 -1.68 19.31
N PRO A 261 3.43 -0.98 19.63
CA PRO A 261 3.47 0.00 20.70
C PRO A 261 3.60 -0.71 22.06
N ALA A 262 4.16 -0.03 23.06
CA ALA A 262 4.24 -0.56 24.42
C ALA A 262 2.86 -0.65 25.08
N ASP A 263 2.02 0.37 24.86
CA ASP A 263 0.60 0.36 25.19
C ASP A 263 -0.20 0.14 23.90
N PRO A 264 -1.10 -0.86 23.81
CA PRO A 264 -2.00 -1.03 22.66
C PRO A 264 -2.80 0.23 22.28
N ALA A 265 -3.05 1.15 23.23
CA ALA A 265 -3.69 2.44 22.98
C ALA A 265 -2.83 3.40 22.14
N ASP A 266 -1.50 3.19 22.09
CA ASP A 266 -0.58 3.98 21.27
C ASP A 266 -0.41 3.41 19.85
N ASN A 267 -1.31 2.54 19.39
CA ASN A 267 -1.23 1.98 18.05
C ASN A 267 -1.60 3.01 16.97
N CYS A 268 -0.68 3.29 16.03
CA CYS A 268 -0.91 4.23 14.92
C CYS A 268 -0.89 3.58 13.52
N ILE A 269 -0.79 2.24 13.46
CA ILE A 269 -0.85 1.44 12.23
C ILE A 269 -2.15 0.64 12.23
N PHE A 270 -3.07 0.99 11.33
CA PHE A 270 -4.35 0.32 11.17
C PHE A 270 -4.39 -0.45 9.84
N ASN A 271 -4.52 -1.77 9.90
CA ASN A 271 -4.64 -2.63 8.72
C ASN A 271 -6.11 -3.01 8.52
N LEU A 272 -6.77 -2.46 7.50
CA LEU A 272 -8.16 -2.74 7.18
C LEU A 272 -8.24 -3.94 6.27
N LEU A 273 -8.96 -4.98 6.71
CA LEU A 273 -9.00 -6.30 6.08
C LEU A 273 -10.44 -6.73 5.80
N ALA A 274 -10.76 -7.05 4.55
CA ALA A 274 -12.04 -7.64 4.21
C ALA A 274 -12.04 -9.15 4.55
N PRO A 275 -13.05 -9.70 5.25
CA PRO A 275 -13.06 -11.11 5.65
C PRO A 275 -13.04 -12.10 4.48
N ALA A 276 -13.60 -11.70 3.34
CA ALA A 276 -13.68 -12.51 2.12
C ALA A 276 -12.39 -12.43 1.26
N ASP A 277 -11.40 -11.64 1.68
CA ASP A 277 -10.17 -11.40 0.92
C ASP A 277 -9.05 -12.36 1.33
N LEU A 278 -8.79 -13.35 0.47
CA LEU A 278 -7.75 -14.35 0.65
C LEU A 278 -6.34 -13.76 0.72
N VAL A 279 -6.07 -12.61 0.09
CA VAL A 279 -4.72 -12.01 0.07
C VAL A 279 -4.23 -11.66 1.47
N THR A 280 -5.17 -11.27 2.34
CA THR A 280 -4.88 -10.97 3.76
C THR A 280 -4.42 -12.19 4.55
N GLN A 281 -4.65 -13.40 4.02
CA GLN A 281 -4.35 -14.71 4.62
C GLN A 281 -3.40 -15.58 3.78
N LEU A 282 -2.77 -15.04 2.71
CA LEU A 282 -1.90 -15.82 1.81
C LEU A 282 -0.75 -16.52 2.56
N PHE A 283 -0.16 -15.83 3.54
CA PHE A 283 0.87 -16.39 4.40
C PHE A 283 0.28 -16.74 5.76
N PRO A 284 0.23 -18.04 6.11
CA PRO A 284 -0.47 -18.50 7.30
C PRO A 284 0.15 -17.97 8.59
N ALA A 285 -0.68 -17.56 9.54
CA ALA A 285 -0.24 -17.29 10.92
C ALA A 285 0.44 -18.51 11.57
N ALA A 286 0.10 -19.72 11.13
CA ALA A 286 0.75 -20.97 11.57
C ALA A 286 2.26 -21.02 11.24
N TRP A 287 2.72 -20.23 10.27
CA TRP A 287 4.14 -20.06 9.97
C TRP A 287 4.79 -18.92 10.77
N GLY A 288 4.05 -18.31 11.70
CA GLY A 288 4.52 -17.17 12.49
C GLY A 288 4.48 -15.84 11.76
N TYR A 289 3.89 -15.76 10.56
CA TYR A 289 3.77 -14.50 9.83
C TYR A 289 2.67 -13.60 10.41
N PHE A 290 3.00 -12.32 10.60
CA PHE A 290 2.08 -11.29 11.06
C PHE A 290 2.31 -9.95 10.32
N ARG A 291 1.48 -8.95 10.68
CA ARG A 291 1.55 -7.54 10.25
C ARG A 291 1.87 -6.67 11.45
N ASN A 292 2.60 -5.58 11.24
CA ASN A 292 2.76 -4.59 12.31
C ASN A 292 1.43 -3.89 12.60
N GLY A 293 1.24 -3.46 13.85
CA GLY A 293 0.07 -2.69 14.27
C GLY A 293 -1.20 -3.52 14.50
N LYS A 294 -2.35 -2.89 14.28
CA LYS A 294 -3.67 -3.42 14.61
C LYS A 294 -4.46 -3.75 13.35
N ASP A 295 -4.92 -4.99 13.25
CA ASP A 295 -5.87 -5.42 12.23
C ASP A 295 -7.30 -4.96 12.61
N ILE A 296 -7.99 -4.35 11.64
CA ILE A 296 -9.40 -3.98 11.69
C ILE A 296 -10.11 -4.77 10.60
N THR A 297 -10.89 -5.77 11.03
CA THR A 297 -11.71 -6.56 10.12
C THR A 297 -12.95 -5.77 9.72
N LEU A 298 -13.14 -5.54 8.42
CA LEU A 298 -14.33 -4.88 7.87
C LEU A 298 -15.56 -5.78 8.02
N PRO A 299 -16.76 -5.23 8.20
CA PRO A 299 -17.97 -6.05 8.33
C PRO A 299 -18.35 -6.77 7.02
N THR A 300 -18.95 -7.94 7.16
CA THR A 300 -19.62 -8.66 6.06
C THR A 300 -21.10 -8.30 6.07
N PRO A 301 -21.77 -8.09 4.92
CA PRO A 301 -23.22 -7.89 4.91
C PRO A 301 -23.96 -9.09 5.51
N GLN A 302 -24.90 -8.80 6.39
CA GLN A 302 -25.75 -9.72 7.13
C GLN A 302 -27.18 -9.78 6.57
N THR A 303 -27.61 -8.76 5.82
CA THR A 303 -28.97 -8.68 5.29
C THR A 303 -29.02 -8.49 3.76
N PRO A 304 -30.11 -8.93 3.09
CA PRO A 304 -30.31 -8.63 1.67
C PRO A 304 -30.33 -7.13 1.34
N ALA A 305 -30.74 -6.28 2.28
CA ALA A 305 -30.75 -4.83 2.11
C ALA A 305 -29.33 -4.24 2.13
N GLU A 306 -28.46 -4.72 3.03
CA GLU A 306 -27.04 -4.37 3.06
C GLU A 306 -26.33 -4.82 1.77
N VAL A 307 -26.61 -6.04 1.31
CA VAL A 307 -26.10 -6.55 0.01
C VAL A 307 -26.54 -5.62 -1.13
N ALA A 308 -27.83 -5.28 -1.22
CA ALA A 308 -28.32 -4.41 -2.28
C ALA A 308 -27.67 -3.01 -2.24
N ALA A 309 -27.47 -2.45 -1.05
CA ALA A 309 -26.80 -1.16 -0.90
C ALA A 309 -25.32 -1.20 -1.31
N LEU A 310 -24.59 -2.24 -0.92
CA LEU A 310 -23.20 -2.46 -1.34
C LEU A 310 -23.09 -2.69 -2.85
N ASN A 311 -23.97 -3.50 -3.44
CA ASN A 311 -24.02 -3.72 -4.89
C ASN A 311 -24.27 -2.39 -5.63
N ALA A 312 -25.18 -1.54 -5.12
CA ALA A 312 -25.46 -0.23 -5.69
C ALA A 312 -24.26 0.73 -5.63
N LEU A 313 -23.47 0.70 -4.54
CA LEU A 313 -22.20 1.46 -4.44
C LEU A 313 -21.18 1.03 -5.51
N CYS A 314 -21.26 -0.21 -5.98
CA CYS A 314 -20.45 -0.76 -7.06
C CYS A 314 -21.13 -0.73 -8.44
N GLN A 315 -22.25 0.00 -8.59
CA GLN A 315 -23.05 0.05 -9.84
C GLN A 315 -23.45 -1.35 -10.35
N ASP A 316 -23.79 -2.26 -9.42
CA ASP A 316 -24.16 -3.65 -9.68
C ASP A 316 -23.12 -4.47 -10.45
N ARG A 317 -21.86 -4.02 -10.47
CA ARG A 317 -20.72 -4.77 -11.03
C ARG A 317 -20.24 -5.89 -10.11
N LEU A 318 -20.62 -5.82 -8.83
CA LEU A 318 -20.37 -6.83 -7.81
C LEU A 318 -21.69 -7.38 -7.29
N ASP A 319 -21.65 -8.64 -6.85
CA ASP A 319 -22.70 -9.23 -6.04
C ASP A 319 -22.10 -9.73 -4.73
N PHE A 320 -22.33 -8.98 -3.65
CA PHE A 320 -21.85 -9.33 -2.31
C PHE A 320 -22.55 -10.57 -1.74
N ALA A 321 -23.70 -11.01 -2.29
CA ALA A 321 -24.38 -12.24 -1.83
C ALA A 321 -23.60 -13.52 -2.14
N VAL A 322 -22.75 -13.51 -3.18
CA VAL A 322 -21.99 -14.69 -3.61
C VAL A 322 -20.56 -14.71 -3.09
N PHE A 323 -20.18 -13.72 -2.27
CA PHE A 323 -18.84 -13.65 -1.69
C PHE A 323 -18.60 -14.87 -0.77
N PRO A 324 -17.37 -15.42 -0.77
CA PRO A 324 -17.03 -16.47 0.15
C PRO A 324 -17.08 -15.94 1.59
N THR A 325 -17.49 -16.81 2.51
CA THR A 325 -17.49 -16.47 3.93
C THR A 325 -16.05 -16.43 4.47
N ALA A 326 -15.85 -15.75 5.59
CA ALA A 326 -14.55 -15.74 6.29
C ALA A 326 -14.05 -17.16 6.60
N ALA A 327 -14.95 -18.05 7.02
CA ALA A 327 -14.62 -19.46 7.30
C ALA A 327 -14.17 -20.22 6.05
N GLU A 328 -14.79 -19.97 4.90
CA GLU A 328 -14.37 -20.58 3.63
C GLU A 328 -12.98 -20.09 3.21
N VAL A 329 -12.70 -18.79 3.36
CA VAL A 329 -11.39 -18.20 3.05
C VAL A 329 -10.31 -18.73 3.99
N SER A 330 -10.57 -18.78 5.29
CA SER A 330 -9.63 -19.33 6.27
C SER A 330 -9.40 -20.83 6.07
N GLY A 331 -10.44 -21.59 5.71
CA GLY A 331 -10.30 -23.00 5.34
C GLY A 331 -9.39 -23.19 4.13
N LEU A 332 -9.54 -22.36 3.09
CA LEU A 332 -8.63 -22.38 1.93
C LEU A 332 -7.19 -22.00 2.32
N ALA A 333 -7.01 -20.94 3.10
CA ALA A 333 -5.68 -20.52 3.56
C ALA A 333 -4.99 -21.62 4.39
N GLN A 334 -5.72 -22.31 5.27
CA GLN A 334 -5.20 -23.44 6.03
C GLN A 334 -4.78 -24.61 5.12
N LEU A 335 -5.57 -24.93 4.10
CA LEU A 335 -5.20 -26.00 3.15
C LEU A 335 -3.95 -25.65 2.35
N LEU A 336 -3.82 -24.40 1.92
CA LEU A 336 -2.60 -23.91 1.27
C LEU A 336 -1.39 -24.02 2.22
N ALA A 337 -1.57 -23.70 3.51
CA ALA A 337 -0.55 -23.88 4.54
C ALA A 337 -0.08 -25.33 4.68
N GLU A 338 -1.03 -26.27 4.74
CA GLU A 338 -0.75 -27.70 4.90
C GLU A 338 -0.03 -28.28 3.69
N LEU A 339 -0.43 -27.88 2.48
CA LEU A 339 0.23 -28.28 1.23
C LEU A 339 1.67 -27.79 1.16
N ALA A 340 1.88 -26.55 1.61
CA ALA A 340 3.18 -25.93 1.64
C ALA A 340 4.05 -26.38 2.82
N GLN A 341 3.47 -27.03 3.84
CA GLN A 341 4.09 -27.64 5.03
C GLN A 341 4.84 -26.66 5.95
N SER A 342 5.79 -25.90 5.41
CA SER A 342 6.59 -24.89 6.11
C SER A 342 7.05 -23.80 5.14
N PRO A 343 7.49 -22.63 5.64
CA PRO A 343 8.11 -21.60 4.81
C PRO A 343 9.27 -22.13 3.96
N ALA A 344 10.16 -22.94 4.55
CA ALA A 344 11.31 -23.51 3.85
C ALA A 344 10.89 -24.50 2.75
N TYR A 345 9.85 -25.31 2.99
CA TYR A 345 9.32 -26.23 1.99
C TYR A 345 8.62 -25.46 0.85
N TYR A 346 7.85 -24.42 1.18
CA TYR A 346 7.28 -23.50 0.19
C TYR A 346 8.35 -22.89 -0.72
N HIS A 347 9.38 -22.29 -0.12
CA HIS A 347 10.48 -21.66 -0.83
C HIS A 347 11.17 -22.65 -1.79
N THR A 348 11.45 -23.87 -1.30
CA THR A 348 12.17 -24.89 -2.07
C THR A 348 11.34 -25.50 -3.20
N HIS A 349 10.02 -25.69 -3.01
CA HIS A 349 9.21 -26.54 -3.88
C HIS A 349 8.12 -25.81 -4.67
N TYR A 350 7.65 -24.64 -4.21
CA TYR A 350 6.49 -23.96 -4.81
C TYR A 350 6.79 -22.55 -5.26
N GLU A 351 7.65 -21.82 -4.56
CA GLU A 351 7.85 -20.39 -4.78
C GLU A 351 8.19 -20.06 -6.24
N ALA A 352 9.22 -20.68 -6.81
CA ALA A 352 9.64 -20.41 -8.19
C ALA A 352 8.51 -20.67 -9.20
N LEU A 353 7.83 -21.81 -9.10
CA LEU A 353 6.69 -22.15 -9.95
C LEU A 353 5.55 -21.13 -9.83
N LEU A 354 5.17 -20.78 -8.60
CA LEU A 354 4.06 -19.86 -8.36
C LEU A 354 4.41 -18.44 -8.82
N MET A 355 5.66 -17.99 -8.62
CA MET A 355 6.16 -16.73 -9.14
C MET A 355 6.14 -16.71 -10.68
N ASP A 356 6.58 -17.77 -11.34
CA ASP A 356 6.60 -17.85 -12.81
C ASP A 356 5.18 -17.90 -13.40
N LEU A 357 4.26 -18.61 -12.75
CA LEU A 357 2.82 -18.59 -13.10
C LEU A 357 2.23 -17.19 -12.93
N ALA A 358 2.53 -16.52 -11.83
CA ALA A 358 2.07 -15.16 -11.56
C ALA A 358 2.66 -14.15 -12.54
N GLN A 359 3.93 -14.28 -12.89
CA GLN A 359 4.58 -13.43 -13.88
C GLN A 359 3.95 -13.65 -15.26
N HIS A 360 3.69 -14.89 -15.66
CA HIS A 360 3.00 -15.18 -16.92
C HIS A 360 1.62 -14.51 -16.98
N GLN A 361 0.85 -14.55 -15.90
CA GLN A 361 -0.47 -13.90 -15.82
C GLN A 361 -0.40 -12.37 -15.82
N ASN A 362 0.70 -11.80 -15.32
CA ASN A 362 0.91 -10.35 -15.15
C ASN A 362 2.00 -9.80 -16.08
N THR A 363 2.17 -10.37 -17.27
CA THR A 363 3.02 -9.80 -18.33
C THR A 363 2.29 -9.80 -19.66
N ARG A 364 2.70 -8.91 -20.56
CA ARG A 364 2.08 -8.76 -21.89
C ARG A 364 3.05 -9.00 -23.05
N ASN A 365 4.26 -9.52 -22.77
CA ASN A 365 5.30 -9.76 -23.78
C ASN A 365 5.52 -11.26 -24.03
N ALA A 366 5.69 -11.62 -25.31
CA ALA A 366 6.10 -12.96 -25.76
C ALA A 366 7.60 -13.26 -25.59
N GLN A 367 8.37 -12.38 -24.93
CA GLN A 367 9.85 -12.40 -24.90
C GLN A 367 10.46 -12.82 -23.54
N THR A 368 9.64 -13.20 -22.55
CA THR A 368 10.14 -13.79 -21.30
C THR A 368 10.34 -15.30 -21.45
N ALA A 369 11.23 -15.92 -20.68
CA ALA A 369 11.40 -17.39 -20.64
C ALA A 369 10.08 -18.16 -20.36
N TYR A 370 9.08 -17.45 -19.81
CA TYR A 370 7.73 -17.93 -19.47
C TYR A 370 6.63 -17.34 -20.35
N ALA A 371 6.93 -17.07 -21.62
CA ALA A 371 6.02 -16.48 -22.61
C ALA A 371 4.72 -17.28 -22.83
N SER A 372 4.63 -18.52 -22.34
CA SER A 372 3.40 -19.32 -22.37
C SER A 372 3.26 -20.17 -21.11
N LEU A 373 2.02 -20.47 -20.73
CA LEU A 373 1.73 -21.45 -19.68
C LEU A 373 2.40 -22.80 -19.97
N ALA A 374 2.50 -23.20 -21.24
CA ALA A 374 3.18 -24.44 -21.64
C ALA A 374 4.69 -24.42 -21.31
N SER A 375 5.37 -23.27 -21.44
CA SER A 375 6.79 -23.17 -21.09
C SER A 375 7.00 -23.18 -19.57
N VAL A 376 6.13 -22.55 -18.79
CA VAL A 376 6.12 -22.67 -17.31
C VAL A 376 5.92 -24.13 -16.90
N ILE A 377 4.92 -24.80 -17.47
CA ILE A 377 4.63 -26.21 -17.17
C ILE A 377 5.82 -27.11 -17.54
N TRP A 378 6.42 -26.89 -18.72
CA TRP A 378 7.58 -27.66 -19.13
C TRP A 378 8.78 -27.43 -18.20
N HIS A 379 9.05 -26.19 -17.80
CA HIS A 379 10.16 -25.85 -16.92
C HIS A 379 10.03 -26.58 -15.57
N HIS A 380 8.84 -26.54 -14.97
CA HIS A 380 8.54 -27.13 -13.67
C HIS A 380 7.99 -28.56 -13.73
N ARG A 381 8.08 -29.27 -14.86
CA ARG A 381 7.48 -30.61 -15.07
C ARG A 381 7.83 -31.65 -14.00
N ASN A 382 8.99 -31.51 -13.36
CA ASN A 382 9.43 -32.40 -12.28
C ASN A 382 8.91 -31.96 -10.89
N ASP A 383 8.47 -30.71 -10.74
CA ASP A 383 7.94 -30.13 -9.51
C ASP A 383 6.42 -30.37 -9.37
N PHE A 384 5.72 -30.62 -10.47
CA PHE A 384 4.27 -30.85 -10.50
C PHE A 384 3.79 -32.19 -9.90
N SER A 385 4.67 -33.00 -9.30
CA SER A 385 4.25 -34.16 -8.49
C SER A 385 3.29 -33.76 -7.34
N ALA A 386 3.37 -32.50 -6.90
CA ALA A 386 2.48 -31.90 -5.90
C ALA A 386 1.05 -31.59 -6.38
N LEU A 387 0.75 -31.57 -7.69
CA LEU A 387 -0.62 -31.33 -8.17
C LEU A 387 -1.60 -32.45 -7.79
N GLY A 388 -1.10 -33.68 -7.61
CA GLY A 388 -1.89 -34.79 -7.08
C GLY A 388 -2.34 -34.52 -5.65
N LEU A 389 -1.40 -34.09 -4.80
CA LEU A 389 -1.64 -33.70 -3.40
C LEU A 389 -2.57 -32.49 -3.28
N PHE A 390 -2.45 -31.52 -4.20
CA PHE A 390 -3.36 -30.38 -4.29
C PHE A 390 -4.80 -30.85 -4.57
N ARG A 391 -4.99 -31.74 -5.55
CA ARG A 391 -6.32 -32.27 -5.90
C ARG A 391 -6.96 -33.04 -4.75
N GLU A 392 -6.19 -33.88 -4.06
CA GLU A 392 -6.65 -34.58 -2.86
C GLU A 392 -6.98 -33.63 -1.72
N SER A 393 -6.16 -32.59 -1.52
CA SER A 393 -6.40 -31.58 -0.49
C SER A 393 -7.64 -30.73 -0.79
N CYS A 394 -7.86 -30.35 -2.05
CA CYS A 394 -9.07 -29.63 -2.47
C CYS A 394 -10.34 -30.48 -2.27
N ALA A 395 -10.27 -31.82 -2.33
CA ALA A 395 -11.42 -32.67 -2.05
C ALA A 395 -11.98 -32.52 -0.61
N ARG A 396 -11.23 -31.86 0.29
CA ARG A 396 -11.66 -31.52 1.66
C ARG A 396 -12.53 -30.26 1.71
N LEU A 397 -12.53 -29.42 0.68
CA LEU A 397 -13.37 -28.23 0.60
C LEU A 397 -14.78 -28.58 0.12
N PRO A 398 -15.82 -27.85 0.57
CA PRO A 398 -17.16 -27.99 0.03
C PRO A 398 -17.14 -27.81 -1.50
N SER A 399 -17.82 -28.70 -2.24
CA SER A 399 -17.88 -28.62 -3.70
C SER A 399 -18.51 -27.31 -4.19
N SER A 400 -19.39 -26.70 -3.40
CA SER A 400 -19.94 -25.37 -3.66
C SER A 400 -18.86 -24.28 -3.67
N PHE A 401 -17.88 -24.36 -2.76
CA PHE A 401 -16.74 -23.43 -2.67
C PHE A 401 -15.80 -23.54 -3.86
N LEU A 402 -15.56 -24.75 -4.36
CA LEU A 402 -14.72 -24.99 -5.53
C LEU A 402 -15.41 -24.68 -6.86
N SER A 403 -16.65 -24.16 -6.83
CA SER A 403 -17.30 -23.71 -8.06
C SER A 403 -16.47 -22.59 -8.72
N LEU A 404 -16.40 -22.62 -10.05
CA LEU A 404 -15.71 -21.56 -10.82
C LEU A 404 -16.23 -20.16 -10.49
N SER A 405 -17.51 -20.04 -10.10
CA SER A 405 -18.10 -18.79 -9.64
C SER A 405 -17.45 -18.30 -8.35
N LYS A 406 -17.42 -19.13 -7.28
CA LYS A 406 -16.81 -18.74 -6.00
C LYS A 406 -15.31 -18.51 -6.11
N LEU A 407 -14.59 -19.29 -6.92
CA LEU A 407 -13.16 -19.05 -7.18
C LEU A 407 -12.90 -17.70 -7.89
N ARG A 408 -13.79 -17.28 -8.81
CA ARG A 408 -13.72 -15.94 -9.41
C ARG A 408 -13.99 -14.85 -8.37
N CYS A 409 -14.89 -15.10 -7.42
CA CYS A 409 -15.19 -14.15 -6.34
C CYS A 409 -13.97 -13.86 -5.46
N LEU A 410 -13.06 -14.80 -5.24
CA LEU A 410 -11.84 -14.55 -4.45
C LEU A 410 -11.00 -13.38 -5.00
N ARG A 411 -10.82 -13.31 -6.33
CA ARG A 411 -10.14 -12.18 -6.99
C ARG A 411 -10.92 -10.87 -6.84
N ILE A 412 -12.25 -10.97 -6.91
CA ILE A 412 -13.14 -9.81 -6.82
C ILE A 412 -13.16 -9.23 -5.41
N CYS A 413 -13.14 -10.07 -4.37
CA CYS A 413 -13.09 -9.64 -2.97
C CYS A 413 -11.83 -8.82 -2.66
N HIS A 414 -10.74 -9.12 -3.37
CA HIS A 414 -9.49 -8.36 -3.32
C HIS A 414 -9.47 -7.11 -4.22
N SER A 415 -10.59 -6.73 -4.83
CA SER A 415 -10.63 -5.54 -5.69
C SER A 415 -10.67 -4.24 -4.86
N PRO A 416 -9.96 -3.18 -5.31
CA PRO A 416 -10.10 -1.83 -4.76
C PRO A 416 -11.54 -1.39 -4.51
N ASP A 417 -12.41 -1.71 -5.47
CA ASP A 417 -13.82 -1.36 -5.48
C ASP A 417 -14.61 -2.02 -4.34
N THR A 418 -14.24 -3.25 -3.95
CA THR A 418 -14.84 -3.95 -2.80
C THR A 418 -14.54 -3.21 -1.50
N TYR A 419 -13.27 -2.88 -1.27
CA TYR A 419 -12.86 -2.15 -0.05
C TYR A 419 -13.48 -0.76 -0.01
N LEU A 420 -13.59 -0.08 -1.16
CA LEU A 420 -14.20 1.23 -1.23
C LEU A 420 -15.70 1.18 -0.89
N ALA A 421 -16.43 0.17 -1.36
CA ALA A 421 -17.84 -0.01 -1.03
C ALA A 421 -18.05 -0.38 0.45
N LEU A 422 -17.27 -1.33 0.98
CA LEU A 422 -17.34 -1.72 2.39
C LEU A 422 -17.06 -0.53 3.31
N LEU A 423 -15.99 0.22 3.05
CA LEU A 423 -15.62 1.35 3.88
C LEU A 423 -16.64 2.49 3.78
N ARG A 424 -17.22 2.74 2.60
CA ARG A 424 -18.30 3.74 2.46
C ARG A 424 -19.59 3.37 3.17
N TYR A 425 -19.87 2.09 3.29
CA TYR A 425 -21.12 1.62 3.88
C TYR A 425 -21.04 1.53 5.41
N TYR A 426 -19.88 1.16 5.94
CA TYR A 426 -19.69 0.88 7.37
C TYR A 426 -18.92 1.97 8.15
N SER A 427 -18.30 2.93 7.47
CA SER A 427 -17.79 4.18 8.06
C SER A 427 -18.87 5.24 8.08
#